data_AF-A0A352Y2W4-F1
#
_entry.id   AF-A0A352Y2W4-F1
#
_cell.length_a   1.000
_cell.length_b   1.000
_cell.length_c   1.000
_cell.angle_alpha   90.00
_cell.angle_beta   90.00
_cell.angle_gamma   90.00
#
_symmetry.space_group_name_H-M   'P 1'
#
loop_
_entity.id
_entity.type
_entity.pdbx_description
1 polymer ?
#
loop_
_entity_poly.entity_id
_entity_poly.type
_entity_poly.pdbx_seq_one_letter_code
_entity_poly.pdbx_strand_id
1 'polypeptide(L)' 'VERTFAWITQCRRLGKDYEGLPESSEAMMYIAMTRLMVRRLAAA' A
#
# COMPACT_ATOMS: atom_id res chain seq x y z
N VAL A 1 -10.73 8.54 8.42
CA VAL A 1 -10.75 7.72 7.19
C VAL A 1 -9.60 8.07 6.23
N GLU A 2 -9.26 9.35 6.02
CA GLU A 2 -8.26 9.77 5.03
C GLU A 2 -6.81 9.35 5.32
N ARG A 3 -6.42 9.17 6.59
CA ARG A 3 -5.05 8.81 6.98
C ARG A 3 -4.70 7.34 6.72
N THR A 4 -5.70 6.46 6.70
CA THR A 4 -5.52 5.01 6.48
C THR A 4 -5.40 4.67 5.01
N PHE A 5 -5.99 5.46 4.11
CA PHE A 5 -5.93 5.21 2.66
C PHE A 5 -4.91 6.11 1.94
N ALA A 6 -4.36 7.14 2.61
CA ALA A 6 -3.35 8.02 2.02
C ALA A 6 -2.11 7.27 1.50
N TRP A 7 -1.73 6.14 2.08
CA TRP A 7 -0.60 5.35 1.56
C TRP A 7 -0.91 4.67 0.22
N ILE A 8 -2.18 4.38 -0.05
CA ILE A 8 -2.63 3.78 -1.31
C ILE A 8 -2.46 4.80 -2.44
N THR A 9 -2.89 6.04 -2.23
CA THR A 9 -2.71 7.13 -3.20
C THR A 9 -1.25 7.54 -3.37
N GLN A 10 -0.39 7.34 -2.36
CA GLN A 10 1.06 7.50 -2.50
C GLN A 10 1.71 6.35 -3.30
N CYS A 11 1.11 5.16 -3.34
CA CYS A 11 1.56 4.06 -4.18
C CYS A 11 1.07 4.25 -5.61
N ARG A 12 1.71 5.17 -6.34
CA ARG A 12 1.38 5.55 -7.74
C ARG A 12 1.27 4.35 -8.71
N ARG A 13 1.94 3.24 -8.40
CA ARG A 13 1.88 1.98 -9.14
C ARG A 13 0.49 1.33 -9.05
N LEU A 14 -0.12 1.31 -7.86
CA LEU A 14 -1.45 0.73 -7.63
C LEU A 14 -2.56 1.50 -8.38
N GLY A 15 -2.39 2.81 -8.57
CA GLY A 15 -3.35 3.64 -9.30
C GLY A 15 -3.28 3.53 -10.82
N LYS A 16 -2.25 2.86 -11.36
CA LYS A 16 -2.02 2.72 -12.81
C LYS A 16 -2.07 1.26 -13.29
N ASP A 17 -2.06 0.31 -12.37
CA ASP A 17 -2.26 -1.13 -12.61
C ASP A 17 -3.75 -1.47 -12.90
N TYR A 18 -4.40 -0.72 -13.81
CA TYR A 18 -5.70 -1.13 -14.36
C TYR A 18 -5.57 -2.26 -15.40
N GLU A 19 -4.34 -2.52 -15.88
CA GLU A 19 -4.01 -3.54 -16.90
C GLU A 19 -3.17 -4.70 -16.32
N GLY A 20 -2.69 -4.60 -15.07
CA GLY A 20 -1.91 -5.64 -14.41
C GLY A 20 -2.77 -6.60 -13.60
N LEU A 21 -2.35 -7.87 -13.52
CA LEU A 21 -3.11 -8.91 -12.83
C LEU A 21 -3.44 -8.48 -11.39
N PRO A 22 -4.64 -8.82 -10.87
CA PRO A 22 -5.06 -8.48 -9.51
C PRO A 22 -4.05 -8.94 -8.45
N GLU A 23 -3.32 -10.02 -8.72
CA GLU A 23 -2.24 -10.55 -7.88
C GLU A 23 -1.11 -9.53 -7.62
N SER A 24 -0.75 -8.72 -8.62
CA SER A 24 0.29 -7.69 -8.48
C SER A 24 -0.17 -6.54 -7.58
N SER A 25 -1.45 -6.16 -7.72
CA SER A 25 -2.08 -5.15 -6.88
C SER A 25 -2.22 -5.64 -5.44
N GLU A 26 -2.59 -6.90 -5.24
CA GLU A 26 -2.69 -7.51 -3.92
C GLU A 26 -1.33 -7.58 -3.22
N ALA A 27 -0.28 -8.03 -3.93
CA ALA A 27 1.09 -8.05 -3.41
C ALA A 27 1.57 -6.65 -2.98
N MET A 28 1.30 -5.62 -3.79
CA MET A 28 1.65 -4.23 -3.45
C MET A 28 0.87 -3.74 -2.23
N MET A 29 -0.39 -4.16 -2.05
CA MET A 29 -1.21 -3.84 -0.89
C MET A 29 -0.62 -4.45 0.39
N TYR A 30 -0.20 -5.72 0.35
CA TYR A 30 0.48 -6.38 1.47
C TYR A 30 1.79 -5.68 1.83
N ILE A 31 2.65 -5.39 0.85
CA ILE A 31 3.95 -4.73 1.09
C ILE A 31 3.76 -3.38 1.79
N ALA A 32 2.78 -2.60 1.34
CA ALA A 32 2.51 -1.30 1.93
C ALA A 32 1.95 -1.39 3.36
N MET A 33 1.08 -2.36 3.64
CA MET A 33 0.63 -2.67 5.00
C MET A 33 1.81 -3.09 5.90
N THR A 34 2.70 -3.95 5.42
CA THR A 34 3.92 -4.35 6.15
C THR A 34 4.79 -3.13 6.47
N ARG A 35 5.05 -2.25 5.50
CA ARG A 35 5.84 -1.03 5.72
C ARG A 35 5.18 -0.11 6.74
N LEU A 36 3.85 0.01 6.72
CA LEU A 36 3.12 0.79 7.72
C LEU A 36 3.29 0.20 9.12
N MET A 37 3.07 -1.11 9.28
CA MET A 37 3.20 -1.77 10.58
C MET A 37 4.63 -1.68 11.12
N VAL A 38 5.65 -1.89 10.28
CA VAL A 38 7.06 -1.71 10.66
C VAL A 38 7.32 -0.29 11.15
N ARG A 39 6.83 0.74 10.46
CA ARG A 39 6.99 2.13 10.89
C ARG A 39 6.28 2.42 12.22
N ARG A 40 5.13 1.80 12.47
CA ARG A 40 4.40 1.96 13.74
C ARG A 40 5.10 1.25 14.89
N LEU A 41 5.66 0.06 14.66
CA LEU A 41 6.44 -0.68 15.63
C LEU A 41 7.79 0.00 15.93
N ALA A 42 8.44 0.57 14.93
CA ALA A 42 9.71 1.28 15.11
C ALA A 42 9.53 2.69 15.71
N ALA A 43 8.33 3.26 15.63
CA ALA A 43 7.98 4.54 16.25
C ALA A 43 7.34 4.37 17.65
N ALA A 44 7.14 3.13 18.10
CA ALA A 44 6.74 2.78 19.46
C ALA A 44 7.98 2.61 20.33
#